data_AF-A0A6N4DGM8-F1
#
_entry.id   AF-A0A6N4DGM8-F1
#
_cell.length_a   1.000
_cell.length_b   1.000
_cell.length_c   1.000
_cell.angle_alpha   90.00
_cell.angle_beta   90.00
_cell.angle_gamma   90.00
#
_symmetry.space_group_name_H-M   'P 1'
#
loop_
_entity.id
_entity.type
_entity.pdbx_description
1 polymer ?
#
loop_
_entity_poly.entity_id
_entity_poly.type
_entity_poly.pdbx_seq_one_letter_code
_entity_poly.pdbx_strand_id
1 'polypeptide(L)'
;LDRTAQREESMRFGPPYQVVEQKVVFKQGSRTRPRSLEDIEAELVVMQGSSHDEYLQRIADDFPELPWRTTDEHDANELLEQVVRGDLAYTIADTNTLDIKRRYYPDLSIAFTVRENVDIAWALKKDLDASLYAEVIRFFGQLRNSGQLAQLIDQHFGHVASFNYVDTSLFIQAVENTLPRYRELFEKHAGTLDWRLLAAISYQESLWNPRAVSPTGVRGLMMLTLPTAQQMGVQSRLNPEESIRGGARYVEQMIDRIPARIRHPDRLWFALAAYNIGLGHLEDARILTQQQGADPDRWIDVRKRLPLLRQKRFYRQTRYGFARGDEPVRYVGNIRRYYDTLVWLDERGRIPSSPLIIALPDDSADEVN
;
A
#
# COMPACT_ATOMS: atom_id res chain seq x y z
N LEU A 1 5.95 -21.08 0.03
CA LEU A 1 6.67 -21.60 1.21
C LEU A 1 8.10 -21.11 1.13
N ASP A 2 8.67 -20.75 2.28
CA ASP A 2 10.10 -20.45 2.37
C ASP A 2 10.92 -21.69 2.05
N ARG A 3 11.89 -21.50 1.15
CA ARG A 3 12.83 -22.52 0.73
C ARG A 3 13.99 -22.58 1.71
N THR A 4 14.15 -23.73 2.37
CA THR A 4 15.22 -24.00 3.33
C THR A 4 15.85 -25.35 3.01
N ALA A 5 17.11 -25.55 3.44
CA ALA A 5 17.82 -26.80 3.21
C ALA A 5 17.07 -28.02 3.78
N GLN A 6 16.51 -27.88 4.98
CA GLN A 6 15.75 -28.95 5.65
C GLN A 6 14.46 -29.29 4.89
N ARG A 7 13.70 -28.29 4.40
CA ARG A 7 12.52 -28.56 3.57
C ARG A 7 12.88 -29.15 2.21
N GLU A 8 14.02 -28.79 1.66
CA GLU A 8 14.54 -29.38 0.43
C GLU A 8 14.89 -30.86 0.58
N GLU A 9 14.95 -31.43 1.79
CA GLU A 9 15.14 -32.87 1.99
C GLU A 9 13.85 -33.66 1.70
N SER A 10 12.68 -33.10 2.04
CA SER A 10 11.37 -33.77 1.88
C SER A 10 10.50 -33.21 0.75
N MET A 11 10.80 -31.99 0.28
CA MET A 11 10.03 -31.27 -0.74
C MET A 11 10.89 -30.91 -1.95
N ARG A 12 10.23 -30.77 -3.10
CA ARG A 12 10.82 -30.28 -4.33
C ARG A 12 10.31 -28.87 -4.59
N PHE A 13 11.20 -27.88 -4.56
CA PHE A 13 10.83 -26.49 -4.81
C PHE A 13 10.92 -26.13 -6.28
N GLY A 14 9.90 -25.43 -6.78
CA GLY A 14 9.95 -24.77 -8.08
C GLY A 14 10.84 -23.51 -8.05
N PRO A 15 10.87 -22.75 -9.16
CA PRO A 15 11.61 -21.49 -9.21
C PRO A 15 11.12 -20.52 -8.13
N PRO A 16 12.01 -19.84 -7.40
CA PRO A 16 11.60 -18.86 -6.39
C PRO A 16 10.90 -17.69 -7.06
N TYR A 17 9.71 -17.29 -6.63
CA TYR A 17 8.98 -16.20 -7.29
C TYR A 17 9.15 -14.86 -6.56
N GLN A 18 9.55 -14.89 -5.29
CA GLN A 18 9.77 -13.71 -4.45
C GLN A 18 10.91 -13.99 -3.49
N VAL A 19 11.63 -12.94 -3.10
CA VAL A 19 12.65 -12.99 -2.05
C VAL A 19 12.16 -12.11 -0.89
N VAL A 20 12.24 -12.63 0.32
CA VAL A 20 11.85 -11.93 1.55
C VAL A 20 12.99 -11.92 2.56
N GLU A 21 12.81 -11.09 3.58
CA GLU A 21 13.67 -11.09 4.76
C GLU A 21 12.81 -11.51 5.95
N GLN A 22 13.44 -12.18 6.92
CA GLN A 22 12.80 -12.58 8.17
C GLN A 22 13.21 -11.58 9.25
N LYS A 23 12.21 -11.00 9.91
CA LYS A 23 12.39 -9.92 10.88
C LYS A 23 11.84 -10.34 12.23
N VAL A 24 12.58 -10.06 13.30
CA VAL A 24 11.99 -10.03 14.64
C VAL A 24 11.12 -8.78 14.71
N VAL A 25 9.89 -8.95 15.18
CA VAL A 25 8.90 -7.88 15.28
C VAL A 25 8.36 -7.77 16.70
N PHE A 26 7.96 -6.56 17.06
CA PHE A 26 7.45 -6.23 18.38
C PHE A 26 6.44 -5.08 18.29
N LYS A 27 5.69 -4.86 19.37
CA LYS A 27 4.80 -3.71 19.48
C LYS A 27 5.56 -2.48 20.00
N GLN A 28 5.66 -1.45 19.17
CA GLN A 28 6.26 -0.17 19.54
C GLN A 28 5.54 0.46 20.74
N GLY A 29 6.30 1.09 21.63
CA GLY A 29 5.78 1.67 22.87
C GLY A 29 5.50 0.66 23.99
N SER A 30 5.45 -0.65 23.70
CA SER A 30 5.30 -1.68 24.75
C SER A 30 6.61 -2.02 25.47
N ARG A 31 7.76 -1.76 24.83
CA ARG A 31 9.10 -2.13 25.31
C ARG A 31 10.21 -1.40 24.56
N THR A 32 11.41 -1.45 25.11
CA THR A 32 12.65 -1.04 24.41
C THR A 32 12.86 -1.92 23.19
N ARG A 33 13.25 -1.31 22.06
CA ARG A 33 13.53 -2.04 20.82
C ARG A 33 14.82 -2.87 20.98
N PRO A 34 14.77 -4.22 20.93
CA PRO A 34 15.99 -5.03 20.89
C PRO A 34 16.73 -4.79 19.57
N ARG A 35 18.06 -4.84 19.60
CA ARG A 35 18.93 -4.62 18.44
C ARG A 35 19.55 -5.91 17.92
N SER A 36 19.60 -6.95 18.75
CA SER A 36 20.04 -8.29 18.39
C SER A 36 19.31 -9.36 19.22
N LEU A 37 19.66 -10.63 19.02
CA LEU A 37 19.04 -11.76 19.73
C LEU A 37 19.36 -11.75 21.22
N GLU A 38 20.53 -11.26 21.60
CA GLU A 38 20.97 -11.11 23.00
C GLU A 38 20.15 -10.08 23.78
N ASP A 39 19.53 -9.12 23.08
CA ASP A 39 18.67 -8.10 23.69
C ASP A 39 17.22 -8.60 23.91
N ILE A 40 16.90 -9.85 23.58
CA ILE A 40 15.55 -10.40 23.73
C ILE A 40 15.31 -10.80 25.19
N GLU A 41 14.56 -9.97 25.90
CA GLU A 41 14.25 -10.15 27.34
C GLU A 41 12.94 -10.90 27.62
N ALA A 42 12.19 -11.29 26.60
CA ALA A 42 10.87 -11.92 26.74
C ALA A 42 10.63 -12.95 25.64
N GLU A 43 9.68 -13.84 25.87
CA GLU A 43 9.45 -15.00 25.00
C GLU A 43 9.19 -14.61 23.53
N LEU A 44 10.02 -15.16 22.64
CA LEU A 44 9.85 -15.12 21.20
C LEU A 44 9.13 -16.39 20.75
N VAL A 45 7.99 -16.23 20.10
CA VAL A 45 7.14 -17.36 19.70
C VAL A 45 7.07 -17.45 18.18
N VAL A 46 7.26 -18.65 17.64
CA VAL A 46 7.14 -18.94 16.20
C VAL A 46 6.27 -20.17 15.95
N MET A 47 5.72 -20.27 14.74
CA MET A 47 4.93 -21.44 14.33
C MET A 47 5.82 -22.69 14.23
N GLN A 48 5.40 -23.80 14.81
CA GLN A 48 6.11 -25.08 14.75
C GLN A 48 6.22 -25.57 13.28
N GLY A 49 7.40 -26.05 12.89
CA GLY A 49 7.68 -26.50 11.52
C GLY A 49 7.77 -25.37 10.49
N SER A 50 7.75 -24.11 10.94
CA SER A 50 8.01 -22.95 10.07
C SER A 50 9.49 -22.80 9.74
N SER A 51 9.81 -22.00 8.73
CA SER A 51 11.20 -21.61 8.43
C SER A 51 11.82 -20.77 9.55
N HIS A 52 10.99 -20.14 10.39
CA HIS A 52 11.41 -19.40 11.59
C HIS A 52 11.81 -20.36 12.71
N ASP A 53 11.05 -21.43 12.91
CA ASP A 53 11.40 -22.53 13.82
C ASP A 53 12.71 -23.19 13.41
N GLU A 54 12.85 -23.58 12.14
CA GLU A 54 14.10 -24.15 11.60
C GLU A 54 15.31 -23.21 11.75
N TYR A 55 15.08 -21.89 11.75
CA TYR A 55 16.13 -20.92 12.01
C TYR A 55 16.52 -20.92 13.50
N LEU A 56 15.56 -20.83 14.41
CA LEU A 56 15.80 -20.81 15.86
C LEU A 56 16.47 -22.10 16.34
N GLN A 57 16.05 -23.26 15.83
CA GLN A 57 16.69 -24.54 16.11
C GLN A 57 18.17 -24.54 15.71
N ARG A 58 18.51 -23.94 14.56
CA ARG A 58 19.89 -23.89 14.05
C ARG A 58 20.82 -23.04 14.93
N ILE A 59 20.28 -21.99 15.55
CA ILE A 59 21.06 -21.04 16.35
C ILE A 59 20.96 -21.31 17.86
N ALA A 60 20.21 -22.34 18.28
CA ALA A 60 19.92 -22.59 19.68
C ALA A 60 21.19 -22.81 20.52
N ASP A 61 22.20 -23.50 19.96
CA ASP A 61 23.48 -23.74 20.64
C ASP A 61 24.32 -22.46 20.77
N ASP A 62 24.18 -21.53 19.82
CA ASP A 62 24.87 -20.24 19.84
C ASP A 62 24.21 -19.24 20.81
N PHE A 63 22.90 -19.41 21.07
CA PHE A 63 22.07 -18.54 21.91
C PHE A 63 21.26 -19.34 22.96
N PRO A 64 21.91 -20.04 23.90
CA PRO A 64 21.23 -20.93 24.84
C PRO A 64 20.28 -20.22 25.81
N GLU A 65 20.52 -18.93 26.07
CA GLU A 65 19.71 -18.10 26.97
C GLU A 65 18.54 -17.40 26.28
N LEU A 66 18.39 -17.54 24.95
CA LEU A 66 17.30 -16.91 24.20
C LEU A 66 15.95 -17.50 24.65
N PRO A 67 15.01 -16.72 25.23
CA PRO A 67 13.71 -17.24 25.60
C PRO A 67 12.85 -17.39 24.34
N TRP A 68 12.76 -18.59 23.78
CA TRP A 68 11.91 -18.89 22.63
C TRP A 68 11.13 -20.19 22.77
N ARG A 69 9.99 -20.28 22.09
CA ARG A 69 9.22 -21.52 21.95
C ARG A 69 8.51 -21.60 20.60
N THR A 70 8.02 -22.79 20.29
CA THR A 70 7.14 -23.04 19.15
C THR A 70 5.68 -23.17 19.60
N THR A 71 4.76 -23.11 18.62
CA THR A 71 3.36 -23.45 18.80
C THR A 71 2.77 -24.02 17.52
N ASP A 72 1.90 -25.01 17.63
CA ASP A 72 1.09 -25.58 16.56
C ASP A 72 -0.38 -25.09 16.59
N GLU A 73 -0.74 -24.29 17.60
CA GLU A 73 -2.09 -23.74 17.77
C GLU A 73 -2.37 -22.55 16.83
N HIS A 74 -1.32 -21.84 16.40
CA HIS A 74 -1.42 -20.58 15.68
C HIS A 74 -0.45 -20.49 14.50
N ASP A 75 -0.92 -19.92 13.39
CA ASP A 75 -0.08 -19.62 12.24
C ASP A 75 0.75 -18.32 12.40
N ALA A 76 1.68 -18.08 11.47
CA ALA A 76 2.53 -16.88 11.51
C ALA A 76 1.76 -15.55 11.46
N ASN A 77 0.58 -15.51 10.82
CA ASN A 77 -0.26 -14.32 10.78
C ASN A 77 -0.95 -14.08 12.13
N GLU A 78 -1.43 -15.15 12.77
CA GLU A 78 -2.08 -15.09 14.09
C GLU A 78 -1.08 -14.68 15.17
N LEU A 79 0.15 -15.20 15.13
CA LEU A 79 1.24 -14.77 16.03
C LEU A 79 1.56 -13.27 15.86
N LEU A 80 1.58 -12.79 14.62
CA LEU A 80 1.78 -11.37 14.34
C LEU A 80 0.65 -10.50 14.92
N GLU A 81 -0.59 -10.99 14.85
CA GLU A 81 -1.75 -10.31 15.45
C GLU A 81 -1.73 -10.35 16.99
N GLN A 82 -1.18 -11.39 17.60
CA GLN A 82 -0.96 -11.43 19.05
C GLN A 82 0.10 -10.42 19.50
N VAL A 83 1.17 -10.21 18.72
CA VAL A 83 2.12 -9.12 18.98
C VAL A 83 1.43 -7.76 18.91
N VAL A 84 0.58 -7.55 17.91
CA VAL A 84 -0.22 -6.31 17.78
C VAL A 84 -1.13 -6.08 18.99
N ARG A 85 -1.79 -7.13 19.49
CA ARG A 85 -2.63 -7.05 20.68
C ARG A 85 -1.83 -6.82 21.96
N GLY A 86 -0.58 -7.29 22.00
CA GLY A 86 0.30 -7.26 23.16
C GLY A 86 0.29 -8.57 23.96
N ASP A 87 -0.37 -9.60 23.43
CA ASP A 87 -0.41 -10.95 24.01
C ASP A 87 0.96 -11.64 23.87
N LEU A 88 1.70 -11.31 22.80
CA LEU A 88 3.08 -11.76 22.58
C LEU A 88 4.07 -10.60 22.58
N ALA A 89 5.24 -10.87 23.14
CA ALA A 89 6.37 -9.94 23.13
C ALA A 89 6.99 -9.81 21.74
N TYR A 90 7.34 -10.95 21.16
CA TYR A 90 8.06 -11.05 19.91
C TYR A 90 7.55 -12.23 19.08
N THR A 91 7.60 -12.06 17.76
CA THR A 91 7.56 -13.17 16.80
C THR A 91 8.53 -12.87 15.65
N ILE A 92 8.72 -13.82 14.74
CA ILE A 92 9.44 -13.62 13.49
C ILE A 92 8.42 -13.56 12.35
N ALA A 93 8.54 -12.55 11.50
CA ALA A 93 7.66 -12.38 10.35
C ALA A 93 8.45 -12.14 9.06
N ASP A 94 7.92 -12.63 7.95
CA ASP A 94 8.44 -12.36 6.62
C ASP A 94 8.01 -10.96 6.15
N THR A 95 8.89 -10.25 5.45
CA THR A 95 8.64 -8.86 5.03
C THR A 95 7.38 -8.68 4.19
N ASN A 96 7.04 -9.65 3.33
CA ASN A 96 5.83 -9.60 2.50
C ASN A 96 4.53 -9.57 3.32
N THR A 97 4.46 -10.30 4.44
CA THR A 97 3.33 -10.32 5.36
C THR A 97 3.37 -9.10 6.29
N LEU A 98 4.56 -8.78 6.79
CA LEU A 98 4.78 -7.68 7.73
C LEU A 98 4.39 -6.33 7.13
N ASP A 99 4.85 -6.04 5.90
CA ASP A 99 4.61 -4.75 5.24
C ASP A 99 3.11 -4.50 5.01
N ILE A 100 2.34 -5.56 4.74
CA ILE A 100 0.88 -5.49 4.63
C ILE A 100 0.25 -5.14 5.99
N LYS A 101 0.68 -5.79 7.08
CA LYS A 101 0.06 -5.60 8.41
C LYS A 101 0.36 -4.22 9.02
N ARG A 102 1.59 -3.72 8.85
CA ARG A 102 2.03 -2.42 9.42
C ARG A 102 1.19 -1.24 8.94
N ARG A 103 0.56 -1.37 7.78
CA ARG A 103 -0.36 -0.39 7.23
C ARG A 103 -1.62 -0.14 8.07
N TYR A 104 -2.11 -1.17 8.76
CA TYR A 104 -3.33 -1.09 9.59
C TYR A 104 -3.00 -1.11 11.08
N TYR A 105 -1.79 -1.56 11.41
CA TYR A 105 -1.24 -1.61 12.75
C TYR A 105 0.10 -0.86 12.79
N PRO A 106 0.10 0.48 12.82
CA PRO A 106 1.32 1.27 12.71
C PRO A 106 2.31 0.99 13.85
N ASP A 107 1.80 0.61 15.04
CA ASP A 107 2.63 0.26 16.19
C ASP A 107 3.37 -1.07 16.03
N LEU A 108 3.06 -1.87 15.00
CA LEU A 108 3.83 -3.06 14.66
C LEU A 108 5.17 -2.65 14.05
N SER A 109 6.25 -2.96 14.76
CA SER A 109 7.59 -2.46 14.44
C SER A 109 8.62 -3.57 14.27
N ILE A 110 9.57 -3.32 13.37
CA ILE A 110 10.72 -4.18 13.14
C ILE A 110 11.75 -3.92 14.23
N ALA A 111 12.18 -4.98 14.92
CA ALA A 111 13.33 -4.93 15.81
C ALA A 111 14.64 -5.00 14.99
N PHE A 112 14.91 -6.14 14.37
CA PHE A 112 16.09 -6.36 13.52
C PHE A 112 15.85 -7.51 12.53
N THR A 113 16.76 -7.67 11.57
CA THR A 113 16.75 -8.76 10.59
C THR A 113 17.45 -9.98 11.17
N VAL A 114 16.82 -11.14 11.07
CA VAL A 114 17.44 -12.43 11.45
C VAL A 114 17.92 -13.23 10.24
N ARG A 115 17.23 -13.12 9.11
CA ARG A 115 17.65 -13.73 7.84
C ARG A 115 17.36 -12.82 6.66
N GLU A 116 18.32 -12.75 5.77
CA GLU A 116 18.22 -12.07 4.48
C GLU A 116 18.06 -13.10 3.36
N ASN A 117 17.56 -12.65 2.20
CA ASN A 117 17.52 -13.43 0.96
C ASN A 117 16.81 -14.80 1.10
N VAL A 118 15.65 -14.83 1.75
CA VAL A 118 14.83 -16.04 1.86
C VAL A 118 13.93 -16.17 0.64
N ASP A 119 14.15 -17.23 -0.14
CA ASP A 119 13.38 -17.55 -1.33
C ASP A 119 11.99 -18.07 -0.97
N ILE A 120 10.95 -17.48 -1.55
CA ILE A 120 9.60 -18.04 -1.55
C ILE A 120 9.35 -18.74 -2.87
N ALA A 121 9.00 -20.02 -2.79
CA ALA A 121 8.71 -20.86 -3.94
C ALA A 121 7.48 -21.73 -3.69
N TRP A 122 6.91 -22.27 -4.79
CA TRP A 122 5.98 -23.39 -4.70
C TRP A 122 6.74 -24.65 -4.32
N ALA A 123 6.18 -25.42 -3.38
CA ALA A 123 6.74 -26.69 -2.94
C ALA A 123 5.83 -27.83 -3.41
N LEU A 124 6.45 -28.90 -3.91
CA LEU A 124 5.78 -30.11 -4.36
C LEU A 124 6.32 -31.30 -3.56
N LYS A 125 5.50 -32.34 -3.38
CA LYS A 125 5.95 -33.59 -2.77
C LYS A 125 6.99 -34.25 -3.67
N LYS A 126 8.12 -34.72 -3.09
CA LYS A 126 9.22 -35.34 -3.85
C LYS A 126 8.87 -36.65 -4.52
N ASP A 127 7.99 -37.43 -3.91
CA ASP A 127 7.67 -38.80 -4.34
C ASP A 127 6.69 -38.85 -5.54
N LEU A 128 6.25 -37.69 -6.03
CA LEU A 128 5.40 -37.61 -7.22
C LEU A 128 6.26 -37.70 -8.49
N ASP A 129 5.65 -38.13 -9.58
CA ASP A 129 6.31 -38.11 -10.87
C ASP A 129 6.67 -36.67 -11.30
N ALA A 130 7.68 -36.53 -12.15
CA ALA A 130 8.25 -35.22 -12.48
C ALA A 130 7.39 -34.39 -13.44
N SER A 131 6.24 -34.87 -13.93
CA SER A 131 5.43 -34.17 -14.94
C SER A 131 4.92 -32.82 -14.42
N LEU A 132 4.30 -32.80 -13.24
CA LEU A 132 3.81 -31.57 -12.63
C LEU A 132 4.95 -30.58 -12.32
N TYR A 133 6.09 -31.09 -11.85
CA TYR A 133 7.26 -30.27 -11.59
C TYR A 133 7.77 -29.59 -12.88
N ALA A 134 7.83 -30.32 -13.99
CA ALA A 134 8.21 -29.77 -15.29
C ALA A 134 7.24 -28.68 -15.77
N GLU A 135 5.93 -28.85 -15.55
CA GLU A 135 4.94 -27.82 -15.85
C GLU A 135 5.08 -26.58 -14.95
N VAL A 136 5.39 -26.74 -13.66
CA VAL A 136 5.65 -25.61 -12.75
C VAL A 136 6.86 -24.78 -13.23
N ILE A 137 7.94 -25.45 -13.64
CA ILE A 137 9.12 -24.78 -14.20
C ILE A 137 8.75 -24.01 -15.47
N ARG A 138 8.00 -24.63 -16.39
CA ARG A 138 7.55 -24.00 -17.64
C ARG A 138 6.65 -22.81 -17.36
N PHE A 139 5.68 -22.95 -16.46
CA PHE A 139 4.75 -21.90 -16.06
C PHE A 139 5.49 -20.67 -15.52
N PHE A 140 6.38 -20.84 -14.53
CA PHE A 140 7.15 -19.73 -14.00
C PHE A 140 8.13 -19.13 -15.01
N GLY A 141 8.67 -19.94 -15.93
CA GLY A 141 9.45 -19.46 -17.06
C GLY A 141 8.64 -18.50 -17.96
N GLN A 142 7.44 -18.90 -18.35
CA GLN A 142 6.53 -18.05 -19.14
C GLN A 142 6.10 -16.78 -18.39
N LEU A 143 5.78 -16.91 -17.09
CA LEU A 143 5.33 -15.80 -16.25
C LEU A 143 6.44 -14.75 -16.02
N ARG A 144 7.70 -15.20 -15.92
CA ARG A 144 8.88 -14.32 -15.84
C ARG A 144 9.19 -13.66 -17.19
N ASN A 145 9.21 -14.43 -18.27
CA ASN A 145 9.55 -13.93 -19.60
C ASN A 145 8.53 -12.91 -20.13
N SER A 146 7.25 -13.09 -19.80
CA SER A 146 6.20 -12.10 -20.10
C SER A 146 6.24 -10.88 -19.18
N GLY A 147 6.98 -10.94 -18.07
CA GLY A 147 7.02 -9.91 -17.03
C GLY A 147 5.77 -9.86 -16.14
N GLN A 148 4.78 -10.73 -16.36
CA GLN A 148 3.54 -10.78 -15.56
C GLN A 148 3.81 -11.03 -14.08
N LEU A 149 4.82 -11.86 -13.75
CA LEU A 149 5.17 -12.11 -12.35
C LEU A 149 5.54 -10.82 -11.61
N ALA A 150 6.38 -9.99 -12.24
CA ALA A 150 6.77 -8.70 -11.66
C ALA A 150 5.57 -7.76 -11.50
N GLN A 151 4.59 -7.83 -12.41
CA GLN A 151 3.34 -7.05 -12.30
C GLN A 151 2.52 -7.48 -11.10
N LEU A 152 2.30 -8.77 -10.92
CA LEU A 152 1.52 -9.32 -9.81
C LEU A 152 2.16 -8.95 -8.47
N ILE A 153 3.47 -9.15 -8.34
CA ILE A 153 4.21 -8.80 -7.12
C ILE A 153 4.08 -7.30 -6.83
N ASP A 154 4.23 -6.44 -7.83
CA ASP A 154 4.12 -5.00 -7.64
C ASP A 154 2.69 -4.52 -7.33
N GLN A 155 1.70 -5.16 -7.92
CA GLN A 155 0.29 -4.88 -7.65
C GLN A 155 -0.05 -5.17 -6.18
N HIS A 156 0.52 -6.24 -5.61
CA HIS A 156 0.25 -6.63 -4.23
C HIS A 156 1.16 -5.95 -3.20
N PHE A 157 2.47 -5.85 -3.46
CA PHE A 157 3.46 -5.47 -2.45
C PHE A 157 4.17 -4.14 -2.74
N GLY A 158 4.10 -3.62 -3.97
CA GLY A 158 4.95 -2.50 -4.42
C GLY A 158 4.70 -1.17 -3.71
N HIS A 159 3.49 -0.95 -3.21
CA HIS A 159 3.09 0.29 -2.52
C HIS A 159 3.14 0.19 -0.99
N VAL A 160 3.31 -1.01 -0.44
CA VAL A 160 3.35 -1.24 1.03
C VAL A 160 4.77 -1.34 1.58
N ALA A 161 5.76 -1.64 0.74
CA ALA A 161 7.17 -1.74 1.17
C ALA A 161 7.73 -0.44 1.77
N SER A 162 7.23 0.73 1.35
CA SER A 162 7.59 2.01 1.97
C SER A 162 6.62 2.34 3.12
N PHE A 163 7.08 2.18 4.36
CA PHE A 163 6.31 2.49 5.56
C PHE A 163 6.79 3.77 6.25
N ASN A 164 5.84 4.69 6.52
CA ASN A 164 6.05 5.82 7.42
C ASN A 164 5.06 5.70 8.59
N TYR A 165 5.59 5.49 9.79
CA TYR A 165 4.81 5.37 11.03
C TYR A 165 3.91 6.59 11.25
N VAL A 166 4.49 7.79 11.22
CA VAL A 166 3.79 9.03 11.56
C VAL A 166 2.64 9.28 10.58
N ASP A 167 2.89 9.17 9.27
CA ASP A 167 1.86 9.40 8.25
C ASP A 167 0.73 8.37 8.35
N THR A 168 1.04 7.12 8.67
CA THR A 168 0.05 6.04 8.79
C THR A 168 -0.82 6.25 10.04
N SER A 169 -0.22 6.57 11.19
CA SER A 169 -0.95 6.85 12.42
C SER A 169 -1.86 8.08 12.27
N LEU A 170 -1.36 9.16 11.65
CA LEU A 170 -2.16 10.35 11.37
C LEU A 170 -3.34 10.05 10.44
N PHE A 171 -3.14 9.18 9.44
CA PHE A 171 -4.21 8.76 8.56
C PHE A 171 -5.28 7.95 9.29
N ILE A 172 -4.90 6.94 10.07
CA ILE A 172 -5.85 6.13 10.85
C ILE A 172 -6.64 7.02 11.81
N GLN A 173 -5.97 7.95 12.49
CA GLN A 173 -6.63 8.93 13.35
C GLN A 173 -7.62 9.82 12.56
N ALA A 174 -7.26 10.25 11.36
CA ALA A 174 -8.16 11.02 10.50
C ALA A 174 -9.36 10.19 10.01
N VAL A 175 -9.18 8.89 9.76
CA VAL A 175 -10.30 7.98 9.40
C VAL A 175 -11.31 7.91 10.53
N GLU A 176 -10.85 7.87 11.77
CA GLU A 176 -11.73 7.83 12.95
C GLU A 176 -12.41 9.17 13.21
N ASN A 177 -11.68 10.29 13.08
CA ASN A 177 -12.14 11.59 13.59
C ASN A 177 -12.68 12.56 12.52
N THR A 178 -12.27 12.39 11.26
CA THR A 178 -12.55 13.37 10.18
C THR A 178 -13.40 12.76 9.07
N LEU A 179 -13.08 11.54 8.60
CA LEU A 179 -13.80 10.88 7.51
C LEU A 179 -15.32 10.77 7.74
N PRO A 180 -15.84 10.49 8.95
CA PRO A 180 -17.28 10.34 9.17
C PRO A 180 -18.09 11.59 8.78
N ARG A 181 -17.47 12.78 8.77
CA ARG A 181 -18.13 14.04 8.34
C ARG A 181 -18.37 14.12 6.83
N TYR A 182 -17.60 13.38 6.04
CA TYR A 182 -17.62 13.45 4.57
C TYR A 182 -17.94 12.10 3.92
N ARG A 183 -18.05 11.02 4.70
CA ARG A 183 -18.31 9.65 4.21
C ARG A 183 -19.48 9.60 3.25
N GLU A 184 -20.64 10.11 3.68
CA GLU A 184 -21.85 10.12 2.85
C GLU A 184 -21.67 10.90 1.55
N LEU A 185 -20.86 11.97 1.55
CA LEU A 185 -20.56 12.73 0.34
C LEU A 185 -19.67 11.92 -0.61
N PHE A 186 -18.69 11.19 -0.09
CA PHE A 186 -17.88 10.28 -0.90
C PHE A 186 -18.73 9.16 -1.49
N GLU A 187 -19.57 8.51 -0.67
CA GLU A 187 -20.47 7.43 -1.12
C GLU A 187 -21.45 7.93 -2.18
N LYS A 188 -22.07 9.10 -1.97
CA LYS A 188 -23.03 9.71 -2.89
C LYS A 188 -22.42 10.11 -4.23
N HIS A 189 -21.18 10.62 -4.22
CA HIS A 189 -20.55 11.23 -5.41
C HIS A 189 -19.44 10.39 -6.02
N ALA A 190 -19.21 9.15 -5.56
CA ALA A 190 -18.18 8.27 -6.11
C ALA A 190 -18.37 7.92 -7.59
N GLY A 191 -19.62 7.95 -8.08
CA GLY A 191 -19.93 7.56 -9.45
C GLY A 191 -19.60 6.10 -9.70
N THR A 192 -18.72 5.85 -10.67
CA THR A 192 -18.21 4.51 -11.00
C THR A 192 -17.01 4.08 -10.15
N LEU A 193 -16.46 4.99 -9.34
CA LEU A 193 -15.34 4.71 -8.45
C LEU A 193 -15.81 4.02 -7.17
N ASP A 194 -14.91 3.31 -6.51
CA ASP A 194 -15.10 2.96 -5.10
C ASP A 194 -15.02 4.24 -4.26
N TRP A 195 -15.98 4.48 -3.38
CA TRP A 195 -16.00 5.68 -2.53
C TRP A 195 -14.75 5.80 -1.65
N ARG A 196 -14.16 4.66 -1.25
CA ARG A 196 -12.92 4.59 -0.46
C ARG A 196 -11.73 5.06 -1.29
N LEU A 197 -11.74 4.81 -2.60
CA LEU A 197 -10.72 5.34 -3.50
C LEU A 197 -10.86 6.86 -3.62
N LEU A 198 -12.08 7.38 -3.77
CA LEU A 198 -12.31 8.82 -3.81
C LEU A 198 -11.90 9.51 -2.50
N ALA A 199 -12.23 8.91 -1.36
CA ALA A 199 -11.80 9.36 -0.05
C ALA A 199 -10.27 9.35 0.11
N ALA A 200 -9.60 8.30 -0.36
CA ALA A 200 -8.13 8.19 -0.37
C ALA A 200 -7.46 9.27 -1.23
N ILE A 201 -8.02 9.57 -2.41
CA ILE A 201 -7.56 10.68 -3.27
C ILE A 201 -7.71 12.00 -2.51
N SER A 202 -8.89 12.26 -1.95
CA SER A 202 -9.15 13.51 -1.20
C SER A 202 -8.23 13.68 0.01
N TYR A 203 -7.89 12.59 0.71
CA TYR A 203 -6.93 12.63 1.81
C TYR A 203 -5.53 13.01 1.32
N GLN A 204 -5.06 12.40 0.23
CA GLN A 204 -3.78 12.77 -0.37
C GLN A 204 -3.74 14.24 -0.83
N GLU A 205 -4.88 14.80 -1.27
CA GLU A 205 -4.96 16.19 -1.72
C GLU A 205 -4.94 17.20 -0.57
N SER A 206 -5.71 16.95 0.49
CA SER A 206 -6.03 17.98 1.48
C SER A 206 -6.01 17.52 2.93
N LEU A 207 -5.72 16.24 3.21
CA LEU A 207 -5.94 15.61 4.51
C LEU A 207 -7.39 15.78 5.00
N TRP A 208 -8.33 15.80 4.05
CA TRP A 208 -9.75 16.15 4.26
C TRP A 208 -10.01 17.53 4.87
N ASN A 209 -9.16 18.52 4.56
CA ASN A 209 -9.38 19.91 4.93
C ASN A 209 -10.09 20.68 3.79
N PRO A 210 -11.38 21.04 3.94
CA PRO A 210 -12.12 21.76 2.89
C PRO A 210 -11.63 23.19 2.65
N ARG A 211 -10.82 23.73 3.57
CA ARG A 211 -10.19 25.06 3.46
C ARG A 211 -8.73 24.99 3.01
N ALA A 212 -8.24 23.83 2.56
CA ALA A 212 -6.90 23.70 2.03
C ALA A 212 -6.69 24.67 0.83
N VAL A 213 -5.52 25.31 0.81
CA VAL A 213 -5.08 26.22 -0.25
C VAL A 213 -3.61 25.98 -0.50
N SER A 214 -3.22 25.74 -1.76
CA SER A 214 -1.82 25.64 -2.14
C SER A 214 -1.22 27.00 -2.55
N PRO A 215 0.11 27.13 -2.59
CA PRO A 215 0.78 28.27 -3.20
C PRO A 215 0.47 28.44 -4.69
N THR A 216 0.09 27.36 -5.39
CA THR A 216 -0.29 27.35 -6.81
C THR A 216 -1.78 27.68 -7.04
N GLY A 217 -2.55 27.95 -5.98
CA GLY A 217 -3.94 28.40 -6.07
C GLY A 217 -4.98 27.29 -6.23
N VAL A 218 -4.60 26.01 -6.11
CA VAL A 218 -5.58 24.91 -5.95
C VAL A 218 -6.20 24.94 -4.56
N ARG A 219 -7.49 24.55 -4.45
CA ARG A 219 -8.27 24.71 -3.21
C ARG A 219 -9.27 23.57 -3.00
N GLY A 220 -9.62 23.34 -1.72
CA GLY A 220 -10.70 22.44 -1.32
C GLY A 220 -10.27 21.00 -1.08
N LEU A 221 -11.25 20.14 -0.78
CA LEU A 221 -11.03 18.73 -0.46
C LEU A 221 -10.35 17.94 -1.58
N MET A 222 -10.66 18.28 -2.83
CA MET A 222 -10.10 17.63 -4.02
C MET A 222 -9.03 18.48 -4.72
N MET A 223 -8.64 19.61 -4.12
CA MET A 223 -7.58 20.51 -4.62
C MET A 223 -7.71 20.84 -6.12
N LEU A 224 -8.90 21.29 -6.52
CA LEU A 224 -9.17 21.63 -7.92
C LEU A 224 -8.55 22.98 -8.29
N THR A 225 -7.99 23.06 -9.50
CA THR A 225 -7.66 24.35 -10.13
C THR A 225 -8.94 25.12 -10.45
N LEU A 226 -8.86 26.43 -10.66
CA LEU A 226 -10.03 27.21 -11.05
C LEU A 226 -10.60 26.77 -12.43
N PRO A 227 -9.79 26.55 -13.48
CA PRO A 227 -10.28 26.02 -14.75
C PRO A 227 -10.95 24.64 -14.61
N THR A 228 -10.34 23.72 -13.85
CA THR A 228 -10.93 22.40 -13.61
C THR A 228 -12.26 22.50 -12.88
N ALA A 229 -12.35 23.36 -11.85
CA ALA A 229 -13.60 23.57 -11.12
C ALA A 229 -14.71 24.09 -12.04
N GLN A 230 -14.42 25.08 -12.90
CA GLN A 230 -15.38 25.59 -13.89
C GLN A 230 -15.82 24.49 -14.87
N GLN A 231 -14.86 23.72 -15.41
CA GLN A 231 -15.14 22.62 -16.33
C GLN A 231 -16.03 21.55 -15.70
N MET A 232 -15.87 21.29 -14.39
CA MET A 232 -16.63 20.28 -13.64
C MET A 232 -17.94 20.82 -13.04
N GLY A 233 -18.28 22.09 -13.24
CA GLY A 233 -19.49 22.71 -12.67
C GLY A 233 -19.42 22.91 -11.15
N VAL A 234 -18.23 23.21 -10.63
CA VAL A 234 -17.99 23.56 -9.22
C VAL A 234 -18.02 25.08 -9.10
N GLN A 235 -19.02 25.61 -8.39
CA GLN A 235 -19.17 27.04 -8.10
C GLN A 235 -18.27 27.45 -6.94
N SER A 236 -18.22 26.63 -5.88
CA SER A 236 -17.37 26.85 -4.72
C SER A 236 -16.44 25.68 -4.47
N ARG A 237 -15.15 25.87 -4.73
CA ARG A 237 -14.10 24.87 -4.41
C ARG A 237 -13.97 24.58 -2.92
N LEU A 238 -14.44 25.50 -2.06
CA LEU A 238 -14.40 25.36 -0.60
C LEU A 238 -15.65 24.68 -0.03
N ASN A 239 -16.69 24.47 -0.84
CA ASN A 239 -17.83 23.65 -0.47
C ASN A 239 -17.42 22.16 -0.57
N PRO A 240 -17.52 21.37 0.52
CA PRO A 240 -17.12 19.96 0.52
C PRO A 240 -17.80 19.13 -0.56
N GLU A 241 -19.13 19.22 -0.67
CA GLU A 241 -19.92 18.42 -1.61
C GLU A 241 -19.54 18.75 -3.07
N GLU A 242 -19.47 20.04 -3.41
CA GLU A 242 -19.08 20.45 -4.75
C GLU A 242 -17.63 20.06 -5.08
N SER A 243 -16.71 20.20 -4.13
CA SER A 243 -15.31 19.82 -4.30
C SER A 243 -15.18 18.31 -4.57
N ILE A 244 -15.85 17.48 -3.77
CA ILE A 244 -15.86 16.01 -3.92
C ILE A 244 -16.49 15.62 -5.26
N ARG A 245 -17.69 16.13 -5.57
CA ARG A 245 -18.40 15.85 -6.83
C ARG A 245 -17.56 16.23 -8.05
N GLY A 246 -16.95 17.42 -8.03
CA GLY A 246 -16.10 17.89 -9.12
C GLY A 246 -14.82 17.06 -9.28
N GLY A 247 -14.20 16.70 -8.16
CA GLY A 247 -13.01 15.84 -8.17
C GLY A 247 -13.29 14.44 -8.68
N ALA A 248 -14.40 13.82 -8.26
CA ALA A 248 -14.82 12.51 -8.76
C ALA A 248 -14.97 12.50 -10.29
N ARG A 249 -15.73 13.47 -10.83
CA ARG A 249 -15.91 13.62 -12.28
C ARG A 249 -14.60 13.87 -13.01
N TYR A 250 -13.68 14.63 -12.42
CA TYR A 250 -12.37 14.88 -13.02
C TYR A 250 -11.49 13.62 -13.03
N VAL A 251 -11.55 12.79 -11.98
CA VAL A 251 -10.86 11.48 -11.95
C VAL A 251 -11.42 10.55 -13.02
N GLU A 252 -12.74 10.43 -13.15
CA GLU A 252 -13.39 9.65 -14.21
C GLU A 252 -12.97 10.15 -15.60
N GLN A 253 -12.95 11.48 -15.81
CA GLN A 253 -12.46 12.07 -17.05
C GLN A 253 -10.99 11.69 -17.33
N MET A 254 -10.12 11.65 -16.30
CA MET A 254 -8.74 11.22 -16.50
C MET A 254 -8.67 9.74 -16.90
N ILE A 255 -9.48 8.87 -16.28
CA ILE A 255 -9.57 7.45 -16.62
C ILE A 255 -10.01 7.26 -18.09
N ASP A 256 -10.99 8.04 -18.56
CA ASP A 256 -11.48 7.97 -19.93
C ASP A 256 -10.42 8.40 -20.95
N ARG A 257 -9.55 9.36 -20.59
CA ARG A 257 -8.46 9.84 -21.44
C ARG A 257 -7.28 8.86 -21.54
N ILE A 258 -7.16 7.90 -20.64
CA ILE A 258 -6.13 6.85 -20.75
C ILE A 258 -6.47 5.91 -21.93
N PRO A 259 -5.50 5.50 -22.77
CA PRO A 259 -5.78 4.64 -23.92
C PRO A 259 -6.55 3.36 -23.56
N ALA A 260 -7.55 3.00 -24.38
CA ALA A 260 -8.45 1.87 -24.16
C ALA A 260 -7.76 0.51 -23.96
N ARG A 261 -6.56 0.35 -24.54
CA ARG A 261 -5.74 -0.86 -24.43
C ARG A 261 -5.14 -1.06 -23.03
N ILE A 262 -4.95 0.03 -22.26
CA ILE A 262 -4.50 -0.06 -20.88
C ILE A 262 -5.69 -0.49 -20.03
N ARG A 263 -5.57 -1.66 -19.42
CA ARG A 263 -6.62 -2.29 -18.62
C ARG A 263 -6.48 -1.93 -17.13
N HIS A 264 -7.54 -2.17 -16.37
CA HIS A 264 -7.45 -2.14 -14.91
C HIS A 264 -6.52 -3.27 -14.42
N PRO A 265 -5.78 -3.05 -13.31
CA PRO A 265 -5.79 -1.84 -12.47
C PRO A 265 -4.87 -0.71 -12.99
N ASP A 266 -3.94 -0.99 -13.91
CA ASP A 266 -2.95 -0.03 -14.41
C ASP A 266 -3.57 1.26 -14.93
N ARG A 267 -4.71 1.17 -15.65
CA ARG A 267 -5.45 2.32 -16.18
C ARG A 267 -5.74 3.37 -15.10
N LEU A 268 -6.14 2.92 -13.91
CA LEU A 268 -6.42 3.81 -12.77
C LEU A 268 -5.12 4.49 -12.30
N TRP A 269 -4.02 3.76 -12.20
CA TRP A 269 -2.72 4.31 -11.79
C TRP A 269 -2.21 5.36 -12.77
N PHE A 270 -2.37 5.13 -14.07
CA PHE A 270 -2.09 6.14 -15.09
C PHE A 270 -2.99 7.37 -14.94
N ALA A 271 -4.29 7.19 -14.70
CA ALA A 271 -5.22 8.30 -14.51
C ALA A 271 -4.86 9.17 -13.29
N LEU A 272 -4.50 8.54 -12.16
CA LEU A 272 -4.05 9.25 -10.96
C LEU A 272 -2.71 9.97 -11.17
N ALA A 273 -1.78 9.35 -11.90
CA ALA A 273 -0.56 10.04 -12.30
C ALA A 273 -0.86 11.25 -13.20
N ALA A 274 -1.76 11.11 -14.19
CA ALA A 274 -2.20 12.20 -15.05
C ALA A 274 -2.92 13.32 -14.29
N TYR A 275 -3.69 12.96 -13.25
CA TYR A 275 -4.33 13.92 -12.36
C TYR A 275 -3.28 14.82 -11.68
N ASN A 276 -2.18 14.22 -11.22
CA ASN A 276 -1.13 14.92 -10.49
C ASN A 276 -0.15 15.70 -11.39
N ILE A 277 0.38 15.07 -12.44
CA ILE A 277 1.45 15.67 -13.29
C ILE A 277 0.94 16.17 -14.64
N GLY A 278 -0.32 15.91 -14.99
CA GLY A 278 -0.89 16.21 -16.29
C GLY A 278 -0.62 15.10 -17.33
N LEU A 279 -1.59 14.93 -18.24
CA LEU A 279 -1.55 13.87 -19.26
C LEU A 279 -0.35 14.01 -20.22
N GLY A 280 0.10 15.22 -20.53
CA GLY A 280 1.23 15.45 -21.43
C GLY A 280 2.54 14.88 -20.89
N HIS A 281 2.86 15.16 -19.63
CA HIS A 281 4.06 14.61 -18.99
C HIS A 281 3.95 13.11 -18.72
N LEU A 282 2.75 12.60 -18.46
CA LEU A 282 2.53 11.15 -18.41
C LEU A 282 2.84 10.49 -19.75
N GLU A 283 2.41 11.10 -20.86
CA GLU A 283 2.69 10.58 -22.21
C GLU A 283 4.18 10.64 -22.54
N ASP A 284 4.87 11.72 -22.15
CA ASP A 284 6.34 11.81 -22.26
C ASP A 284 7.03 10.62 -21.56
N ALA A 285 6.57 10.25 -20.36
CA ALA A 285 7.10 9.09 -19.64
C ALA A 285 6.78 7.76 -20.33
N ARG A 286 5.58 7.60 -20.92
CA ARG A 286 5.22 6.40 -21.71
C ARG A 286 6.08 6.26 -22.95
N ILE A 287 6.28 7.34 -23.70
CA ILE A 287 7.17 7.36 -24.87
C ILE A 287 8.60 7.01 -24.46
N LEU A 288 9.12 7.60 -23.39
CA LEU A 288 10.45 7.29 -22.88
C LEU A 288 10.57 5.81 -22.47
N THR A 289 9.52 5.24 -21.88
CA THR A 289 9.45 3.82 -21.50
C THR A 289 9.55 2.92 -22.73
N GLN A 290 8.79 3.22 -23.78
CA GLN A 290 8.83 2.50 -25.05
C GLN A 290 10.20 2.61 -25.74
N GLN A 291 10.79 3.81 -25.77
CA GLN A 291 12.12 4.03 -26.36
C GLN A 291 13.23 3.24 -25.64
N GLN A 292 13.05 2.98 -24.35
CA GLN A 292 13.97 2.16 -23.54
C GLN A 292 13.63 0.66 -23.56
N GLY A 293 12.73 0.23 -24.45
CA GLY A 293 12.37 -1.18 -24.64
C GLY A 293 11.51 -1.79 -23.54
N ALA A 294 10.90 -0.97 -22.68
CA ALA A 294 9.95 -1.42 -21.66
C ALA A 294 8.50 -1.16 -22.11
N ASP A 295 7.53 -1.74 -21.40
CA ASP A 295 6.13 -1.67 -21.79
C ASP A 295 5.49 -0.33 -21.36
N PRO A 296 5.06 0.53 -22.31
CA PRO A 296 4.45 1.83 -22.00
C PRO A 296 3.02 1.74 -21.46
N ASP A 297 2.43 0.55 -21.45
CA ASP A 297 1.07 0.29 -20.98
C ASP A 297 1.06 -0.35 -19.58
N ARG A 298 2.23 -0.60 -18.99
CA ARG A 298 2.40 -1.14 -17.63
C ARG A 298 2.88 -0.06 -16.66
N TRP A 299 2.12 0.18 -15.60
CA TRP A 299 2.43 1.17 -14.58
C TRP A 299 3.79 0.92 -13.92
N ILE A 300 4.11 -0.34 -13.62
CA ILE A 300 5.39 -0.73 -13.01
C ILE A 300 6.61 -0.30 -13.85
N ASP A 301 6.46 -0.24 -15.17
CA ASP A 301 7.53 0.14 -16.09
C ASP A 301 7.58 1.65 -16.28
N VAL A 302 6.43 2.29 -16.47
CA VAL A 302 6.35 3.75 -16.68
C VAL A 302 6.72 4.52 -15.41
N ARG A 303 6.33 4.05 -14.22
CA ARG A 303 6.67 4.72 -12.96
C ARG A 303 8.18 4.81 -12.72
N LYS A 304 8.97 3.86 -13.25
CA LYS A 304 10.44 3.90 -13.17
C LYS A 304 11.03 5.01 -14.04
N ARG A 305 10.31 5.48 -15.06
CA ARG A 305 10.75 6.50 -16.02
C ARG A 305 10.22 7.90 -15.69
N LEU A 306 9.11 8.01 -14.96
CA LEU A 306 8.59 9.31 -14.51
C LEU A 306 9.69 10.18 -13.85
N PRO A 307 10.48 9.71 -12.85
CA PRO A 307 11.53 10.52 -12.23
C PRO A 307 12.63 10.98 -13.19
N LEU A 308 12.81 10.30 -14.32
CA LEU A 308 13.81 10.67 -15.33
C LEU A 308 13.47 11.99 -16.01
N LEU A 309 12.20 12.42 -16.03
CA LEU A 309 11.75 13.71 -16.58
C LEU A 309 12.31 14.93 -15.82
N ARG A 310 12.98 14.74 -14.69
CA ARG A 310 13.74 15.79 -14.01
C ARG A 310 15.12 16.02 -14.60
N GLN A 311 15.68 15.02 -15.28
CA GLN A 311 17.05 15.04 -15.74
C GLN A 311 17.10 15.60 -17.16
N LYS A 312 17.92 16.64 -17.37
CA LYS A 312 18.03 17.35 -18.67
C LYS A 312 18.28 16.41 -19.85
N ARG A 313 19.08 15.37 -19.66
CA ARG A 313 19.38 14.37 -20.69
C ARG A 313 18.14 13.67 -21.23
N PHE A 314 17.09 13.49 -20.41
CA PHE A 314 15.86 12.81 -20.80
C PHE A 314 14.81 13.83 -21.25
N TYR A 315 14.47 14.83 -20.42
CA TYR A 315 13.34 15.72 -20.72
C TYR A 315 13.54 16.58 -21.98
N ARG A 316 14.78 16.83 -22.41
CA ARG A 316 15.03 17.55 -23.67
C ARG A 316 14.56 16.79 -24.91
N GLN A 317 14.38 15.48 -24.81
CA GLN A 317 13.93 14.61 -25.89
C GLN A 317 12.40 14.44 -25.88
N THR A 318 11.71 15.00 -24.88
CA THR A 318 10.27 14.85 -24.70
C THR A 318 9.52 16.11 -25.14
N ARG A 319 8.22 15.99 -25.40
CA ARG A 319 7.43 17.09 -25.98
C ARG A 319 7.15 18.20 -24.98
N TYR A 320 6.89 17.84 -23.72
CA TYR A 320 6.47 18.78 -22.68
C TYR A 320 7.63 19.19 -21.76
N GLY A 321 8.80 18.56 -21.89
CA GLY A 321 10.02 18.98 -21.20
C GLY A 321 10.03 18.62 -19.71
N PHE A 322 10.66 19.47 -18.90
CA PHE A 322 10.93 19.20 -17.48
C PHE A 322 9.65 18.93 -16.70
N ALA A 323 9.66 17.87 -15.88
CA ALA A 323 8.58 17.58 -14.96
C ALA A 323 9.12 16.94 -13.67
N ARG A 324 8.46 17.19 -12.54
CA ARG A 324 8.78 16.56 -11.24
C ARG A 324 8.18 15.17 -11.15
N GLY A 325 8.68 14.24 -11.96
CA GLY A 325 8.07 12.91 -12.09
C GLY A 325 8.20 11.98 -10.88
N ASP A 326 8.93 12.36 -9.84
CA ASP A 326 8.88 11.70 -8.53
C ASP A 326 7.56 11.95 -7.79
N GLU A 327 6.96 13.14 -7.96
CA GLU A 327 5.70 13.53 -7.33
C GLU A 327 4.54 12.58 -7.68
N PRO A 328 4.23 12.26 -8.95
CA PRO A 328 3.14 11.34 -9.29
C PRO A 328 3.39 9.90 -8.84
N VAL A 329 4.65 9.44 -8.79
CA VAL A 329 4.98 8.09 -8.31
C VAL A 329 4.62 7.98 -6.83
N ARG A 330 5.04 8.97 -6.02
CA ARG A 330 4.69 9.03 -4.60
C ARG A 330 3.19 9.23 -4.38
N TYR A 331 2.55 10.09 -5.19
CA TYR A 331 1.12 10.36 -5.14
C TYR A 331 0.29 9.08 -5.33
N VAL A 332 0.57 8.32 -6.40
CA VAL A 332 -0.13 7.05 -6.68
C VAL A 332 0.16 6.01 -5.59
N GLY A 333 1.41 5.90 -5.13
CA GLY A 333 1.78 4.98 -4.05
C GLY A 333 1.04 5.28 -2.74
N ASN A 334 0.96 6.55 -2.35
CA ASN A 334 0.23 6.98 -1.17
C ASN A 334 -1.27 6.71 -1.28
N ILE A 335 -1.91 7.04 -2.41
CA ILE A 335 -3.34 6.78 -2.61
C ILE A 335 -3.64 5.29 -2.52
N ARG A 336 -2.82 4.43 -3.14
CA ARG A 336 -2.95 2.98 -3.01
C ARG A 336 -2.86 2.54 -1.55
N ARG A 337 -1.94 3.12 -0.77
CA ARG A 337 -1.80 2.86 0.68
C ARG A 337 -2.96 3.42 1.51
N TYR A 338 -3.59 4.53 1.15
CA TYR A 338 -4.78 5.00 1.84
C TYR A 338 -6.00 4.15 1.49
N TYR A 339 -6.15 3.78 0.22
CA TYR A 339 -7.29 3.05 -0.31
C TYR A 339 -7.48 1.68 0.36
N ASP A 340 -6.55 0.73 0.20
CA ASP A 340 -6.67 -0.56 0.88
C ASP A 340 -6.66 -0.48 2.44
N THR A 341 -6.28 0.66 3.08
CA THR A 341 -6.49 0.90 4.52
C THR A 341 -7.93 1.19 4.82
N LEU A 342 -8.56 2.02 3.99
CA LEU A 342 -10.01 2.24 4.08
C LEU A 342 -10.76 0.95 3.80
N VAL A 343 -10.38 0.17 2.78
CA VAL A 343 -11.00 -1.14 2.49
C VAL A 343 -10.91 -2.06 3.69
N TRP A 344 -9.71 -2.24 4.26
CA TRP A 344 -9.52 -3.10 5.42
C TRP A 344 -10.26 -2.64 6.67
N LEU A 345 -10.28 -1.33 6.95
CA LEU A 345 -11.02 -0.77 8.10
C LEU A 345 -12.53 -0.93 7.91
N ASP A 346 -13.04 -0.66 6.71
CA ASP A 346 -14.46 -0.75 6.38
C ASP A 346 -14.99 -2.20 6.46
N GLU A 347 -14.25 -3.15 5.88
CA GLU A 347 -14.59 -4.59 5.91
C GLU A 347 -14.65 -5.17 7.33
N ARG A 348 -13.95 -4.53 8.30
CA ARG A 348 -13.97 -4.91 9.71
C ARG A 348 -14.90 -4.04 10.57
N GLY A 349 -15.70 -3.16 9.96
CA GLY A 349 -16.60 -2.26 10.68
C GLY A 349 -15.88 -1.25 11.57
N ARG A 350 -14.62 -0.91 11.25
CA ARG A 350 -13.77 0.01 12.01
C ARG A 350 -13.83 1.45 11.52
N ILE A 351 -14.62 1.76 10.49
CA ILE A 351 -14.91 3.13 10.09
C ILE A 351 -16.19 3.58 10.81
N PRO A 352 -16.13 4.60 11.69
CA PRO A 352 -17.32 5.10 12.35
C PRO A 352 -18.38 5.56 11.35
N SER A 353 -19.65 5.33 11.69
CA SER A 353 -20.77 5.98 11.00
C SER A 353 -20.75 7.49 11.24
N SER A 354 -21.38 8.26 10.35
CA SER A 354 -21.56 9.71 10.52
C SER A 354 -22.02 10.01 11.95
N PRO A 355 -21.38 10.96 12.67
CA PRO A 355 -21.91 11.39 13.96
C PRO A 355 -23.31 11.94 13.73
N LEU A 356 -24.30 11.41 14.47
CA LEU A 356 -25.62 12.02 14.57
C LEU A 356 -25.40 13.46 15.06
N ILE A 357 -25.58 14.42 14.16
CA ILE A 357 -25.71 15.82 14.55
C ILE A 357 -27.07 15.91 15.25
N ILE A 358 -27.08 15.75 16.58
CA ILE A 358 -28.21 16.19 17.38
C ILE A 358 -28.18 17.71 17.28
N ALA A 359 -28.98 18.26 16.36
CA ALA A 359 -29.31 19.67 16.39
C ALA A 359 -30.05 19.92 17.71
N LEU A 360 -29.37 20.51 18.69
CA LEU A 360 -30.08 21.14 19.80
C LEU A 360 -30.92 22.27 19.17
N PRO A 361 -32.24 22.30 19.40
CA PRO A 361 -33.06 23.40 18.90
C PRO A 361 -32.49 24.72 19.41
N ASP A 362 -32.42 25.72 18.53
CA ASP A 362 -32.08 27.08 18.91
C ASP A 362 -33.00 27.49 20.07
N ASP A 363 -32.40 27.87 21.22
CA ASP A 363 -33.09 28.59 22.28
C ASP A 363 -33.45 29.99 21.74
N SER A 364 -34.50 30.04 20.92
CA SER A 364 -35.24 31.25 20.60
C SER A 364 -36.59 31.19 21.29
N ALA A 365 -36.60 31.64 22.54
CA ALA A 365 -37.77 32.10 23.29
C ALA A 365 -37.21 32.91 24.48
N ASP A 366 -37.61 34.13 24.81
CA ASP A 366 -38.59 35.07 24.29
C ASP A 366 -38.24 36.41 24.96
N GLU A 367 -38.38 37.51 24.22
CA GLU A 367 -38.65 38.82 24.82
C GLU A 367 -39.95 38.75 25.62
N VAL A 368 -39.93 38.89 26.96
CA VAL A 368 -41.01 39.57 27.73
C VAL A 368 -40.48 40.11 29.07
N ASN A 369 -40.05 41.37 29.08
CA ASN A 369 -40.57 42.49 29.91
C ASN A 369 -39.60 43.67 29.93
#